data_AF-A0AA37WHN9-F1
#
_entry.id   AF-A0AA37WHN9-F1
#
_cell.length_a   1.000
_cell.length_b   1.000
_cell.length_c   1.000
_cell.angle_alpha   90.00
_cell.angle_beta   90.00
_cell.angle_gamma   90.00
#
_symmetry.space_group_name_H-M   'P 1'
#
loop_
_entity.id
_entity.type
_entity.pdbx_description
1 polymer ?
#
loop_
_entity_poly.entity_id
_entity_poly.type
_entity_poly.pdbx_seq_one_letter_code
_entity_poly.pdbx_strand_id
1 'polypeptide(L)'
;MFEKELESSNSNVNMSLTGCLGMCVCLPQALSFRHRGIEMHYEQVETVELNSSINTANSLYEQLVHDYPFLSKSLLERYVKEYANDAYTILAGVYDIDDMGSSFGAEIYQNEIDYLVHGNPDLSIEELIWRKTTMGLKLNEYQKAKLNCYIQ
;
A
#
# COMPACT_ATOMS: atom_id res chain seq x y z
N MET A 1 26.20 22.93 22.66
CA MET A 1 25.04 22.61 23.49
C MET A 1 24.44 21.27 23.02
N PHE A 2 25.07 20.08 23.01
CA PHE A 2 26.30 19.50 23.61
C PHE A 2 26.55 20.00 25.04
N GLU A 3 26.24 19.25 26.09
CA GLU A 3 26.93 18.03 26.54
C GLU A 3 26.23 17.43 27.79
N LYS A 4 26.74 16.26 28.21
CA LYS A 4 26.64 15.54 29.50
C LYS A 4 25.75 14.30 29.52
N GLU A 5 26.17 13.13 30.03
CA GLU A 5 27.44 12.66 30.59
C GLU A 5 27.30 11.13 30.84
N LEU A 6 28.42 10.40 30.64
CA LEU A 6 29.02 9.31 31.46
C LEU A 6 28.16 8.13 31.96
N GLU A 7 28.43 6.91 31.47
CA GLU A 7 29.28 5.84 32.08
C GLU A 7 28.70 5.26 33.38
N SER A 8 28.42 3.96 33.51
CA SER A 8 29.39 2.85 33.67
C SER A 8 28.54 1.58 33.84
N SER A 9 28.80 0.44 33.21
CA SER A 9 29.81 -0.50 33.71
C SER A 9 29.94 -1.69 32.75
N ASN A 10 31.20 -2.00 32.41
CA ASN A 10 31.64 -3.17 31.66
C ASN A 10 31.94 -4.33 32.63
N SER A 11 31.55 -5.55 32.27
CA SER A 11 32.42 -6.72 32.45
C SER A 11 32.02 -7.87 31.52
N ASN A 12 32.87 -8.07 30.50
CA ASN A 12 32.98 -9.22 29.62
C ASN A 12 33.12 -10.53 30.39
N VAL A 13 32.58 -11.65 29.87
CA VAL A 13 33.38 -12.86 29.56
C VAL A 13 32.72 -13.64 28.40
N ASN A 14 33.57 -14.07 27.48
CA ASN A 14 33.35 -14.81 26.23
C ASN A 14 33.44 -16.33 26.48
N MET A 15 32.54 -17.17 25.93
CA MET A 15 32.69 -18.64 25.84
C MET A 15 31.97 -19.15 24.58
N SER A 16 32.71 -19.43 23.51
CA SER A 16 33.26 -20.75 23.14
C SER A 16 32.21 -21.76 22.67
N LEU A 17 32.07 -21.84 21.34
CA LEU A 17 31.36 -22.91 20.61
C LEU A 17 32.29 -24.13 20.49
N THR A 18 31.92 -25.24 21.14
CA THR A 18 32.48 -26.57 20.82
C THR A 18 31.36 -27.60 20.93
N GLY A 19 31.18 -28.37 19.86
CA GLY A 19 29.98 -29.17 19.61
C GLY A 19 29.85 -30.45 20.42
N CYS A 20 28.64 -31.01 20.36
CA CYS A 20 28.35 -32.40 20.68
C CYS A 20 27.56 -33.03 19.53
N LEU A 21 28.26 -33.87 18.76
CA LEU A 21 27.67 -35.07 18.16
C LEU A 21 27.18 -35.96 19.30
N GLY A 22 25.91 -36.36 19.26
CA GLY A 22 25.38 -37.28 20.27
C GLY A 22 23.87 -37.43 20.16
N MET A 23 23.43 -38.35 19.30
CA MET A 23 22.09 -38.92 19.39
C MET A 23 21.84 -39.42 20.81
N CYS A 24 20.82 -38.89 21.48
CA CYS A 24 20.20 -39.56 22.61
C CYS A 24 18.69 -39.43 22.47
N VAL A 25 18.08 -40.54 22.04
CA VAL A 25 16.64 -40.71 21.89
C VAL A 25 16.08 -41.08 23.26
N CYS A 26 15.21 -40.24 23.83
CA CYS A 26 14.24 -40.63 24.86
C CYS A 26 13.14 -39.57 24.99
N LEU A 27 12.06 -39.74 24.24
CA LEU A 27 10.71 -39.31 24.63
C LEU A 27 10.23 -40.24 25.77
N PRO A 28 9.11 -39.98 26.48
CA PRO A 28 8.46 -38.72 26.88
C PRO A 28 8.13 -38.72 28.40
N GLN A 29 8.28 -37.62 29.13
CA GLN A 29 7.45 -37.40 30.33
C GLN A 29 7.01 -35.95 30.41
N ALA A 30 5.69 -35.81 30.54
CA ALA A 30 4.94 -34.57 30.61
C ALA A 30 5.47 -33.66 31.71
N LEU A 31 6.02 -32.51 31.32
CA LEU A 31 6.21 -31.39 32.24
C LEU A 31 5.01 -30.45 32.09
N SER A 32 4.14 -30.53 33.09
CA SER A 32 3.12 -29.54 33.41
C SER A 32 3.79 -28.17 33.60
N PHE A 33 3.87 -27.39 32.52
CA PHE A 33 4.08 -25.95 32.60
C PHE A 33 2.72 -25.29 32.83
N ARG A 34 2.42 -24.94 34.09
CA ARG A 34 1.43 -23.91 34.40
C ARG A 34 1.97 -22.57 33.90
N HIS A 35 1.76 -22.24 32.63
CA HIS A 35 1.73 -20.84 32.23
C HIS A 35 0.37 -20.26 32.66
N ARG A 36 0.43 -19.13 33.36
CA ARG A 36 -0.72 -18.36 33.85
C ARG A 36 -1.76 -18.26 32.74
N GLY A 37 -2.96 -18.75 33.05
CA GLY A 37 -4.09 -18.79 32.14
C GLY A 37 -4.42 -17.39 31.62
N ILE A 38 -4.20 -17.21 30.32
CA ILE A 38 -5.06 -16.39 29.48
C ILE A 38 -5.66 -17.41 28.50
N GLU A 39 -6.84 -17.93 28.82
CA GLU A 39 -7.66 -18.60 27.82
C GLU A 39 -8.13 -17.51 26.84
N MET A 40 -7.50 -17.46 25.67
CA MET A 40 -8.03 -16.67 24.56
C MET A 40 -9.23 -17.41 23.98
N HIS A 41 -10.40 -17.11 24.54
CA HIS A 41 -11.67 -17.44 23.90
C HIS A 41 -11.88 -16.45 22.76
N TYR A 42 -11.50 -16.85 21.55
CA TYR A 42 -11.91 -16.16 20.33
C TYR A 42 -13.39 -16.49 20.11
N GLU A 43 -14.25 -15.56 20.47
CA GLU A 43 -15.69 -15.67 20.22
C GLU A 43 -15.91 -15.78 18.70
N GLN A 44 -16.77 -16.71 18.29
CA GLN A 44 -17.15 -16.89 16.89
C GLN A 44 -17.72 -15.57 16.37
N VAL A 45 -16.91 -14.84 15.59
CA VAL A 45 -17.39 -13.70 14.83
C VAL A 45 -18.30 -14.28 13.75
N GLU A 46 -19.60 -14.05 13.87
CA GLU A 46 -20.54 -14.30 12.77
C GLU A 46 -19.98 -13.62 11.52
N THR A 47 -19.73 -14.41 10.48
CA THR A 47 -19.34 -13.88 9.19
C THR A 47 -20.50 -13.04 8.70
N VAL A 48 -20.35 -11.71 8.78
CA VAL A 48 -21.18 -10.80 8.00
C VAL A 48 -20.89 -11.16 6.55
N GLU A 49 -21.85 -11.80 5.90
CA GLU A 49 -21.83 -11.95 4.44
C GLU A 49 -21.84 -10.54 3.85
N LEU A 50 -20.64 -10.05 3.54
CA LEU A 50 -20.45 -8.89 2.69
C LEU A 50 -20.91 -9.28 1.29
N ASN A 51 -22.21 -9.18 1.07
CA ASN A 51 -22.83 -9.24 -0.24
C ASN A 51 -22.64 -7.90 -0.96
N SER A 52 -21.43 -7.34 -0.92
CA SER A 52 -21.02 -6.39 -1.95
C SER A 52 -20.57 -7.23 -3.12
N SER A 53 -21.29 -7.18 -4.24
CA SER A 53 -20.88 -7.86 -5.47
C SER A 53 -19.43 -7.50 -5.76
N ILE A 54 -18.51 -8.45 -5.54
CA ILE A 54 -17.12 -8.29 -5.91
C ILE A 54 -17.11 -8.26 -7.43
N ASN A 55 -17.15 -7.04 -8.00
CA ASN A 55 -16.87 -6.87 -9.41
C ASN A 55 -15.45 -7.39 -9.63
N THR A 56 -15.32 -8.43 -10.44
CA THR A 56 -14.01 -8.94 -10.83
C THR A 56 -13.28 -7.84 -11.61
N ALA A 57 -11.95 -7.78 -11.54
CA ALA A 57 -11.17 -6.80 -12.28
C ALA A 57 -11.57 -6.72 -13.76
N ASN A 58 -11.83 -7.87 -14.41
CA ASN A 58 -12.31 -7.92 -15.79
C ASN A 58 -13.70 -7.30 -15.98
N SER A 59 -14.66 -7.58 -15.10
CA SER A 59 -16.01 -7.01 -15.22
C SER A 59 -15.99 -5.50 -14.98
N LEU A 60 -15.15 -5.03 -14.06
CA LEU A 60 -14.95 -3.59 -13.84
C LEU A 60 -14.31 -2.94 -15.08
N TYR A 61 -13.29 -3.55 -15.65
CA TYR A 61 -12.67 -3.05 -16.88
C TYR A 61 -13.68 -2.94 -18.04
N GLU A 62 -14.49 -3.98 -18.25
CA GLU A 62 -15.52 -3.96 -19.30
C GLU A 62 -16.55 -2.85 -19.09
N GLN A 63 -16.96 -2.62 -17.85
CA GLN A 63 -17.86 -1.50 -17.50
C GLN A 63 -17.20 -0.15 -17.78
N LEU A 64 -15.95 0.05 -17.35
CA LEU A 64 -15.25 1.31 -17.58
C LEU A 64 -15.01 1.57 -19.08
N VAL A 65 -14.72 0.53 -19.86
CA VAL A 65 -14.58 0.66 -21.33
C VAL A 65 -15.91 1.05 -21.98
N HIS A 66 -17.03 0.53 -21.46
CA HIS A 66 -18.36 0.88 -21.94
C HIS A 66 -18.75 2.32 -21.57
N ASP A 67 -18.49 2.72 -20.31
CA ASP A 67 -18.94 3.99 -19.76
C ASP A 67 -18.04 5.17 -20.17
N TYR A 68 -16.73 4.93 -20.36
CA TYR A 68 -15.74 5.93 -20.73
C TYR A 68 -15.00 5.56 -22.03
N PRO A 69 -15.70 5.41 -23.17
CA PRO A 69 -15.13 4.89 -24.42
C PRO A 69 -14.11 5.82 -25.08
N PHE A 70 -14.06 7.09 -24.64
CA PHE A 70 -13.09 8.09 -25.10
C PHE A 70 -11.73 7.98 -24.40
N LEU A 71 -11.63 7.23 -23.30
CA LEU A 71 -10.37 6.99 -22.61
C LEU A 71 -9.60 5.82 -23.26
N SER A 72 -8.28 5.86 -23.13
CA SER A 72 -7.45 4.78 -23.64
C SER A 72 -7.65 3.51 -22.81
N LYS A 73 -7.58 2.34 -23.46
CA LYS A 73 -7.66 1.04 -22.78
C LYS A 73 -6.54 0.87 -21.75
N SER A 74 -5.33 1.34 -22.07
CA SER A 74 -4.16 1.31 -21.18
C SER A 74 -4.43 2.07 -19.87
N LEU A 75 -5.06 3.25 -19.96
CA LEU A 75 -5.44 4.03 -18.79
C LEU A 75 -6.49 3.29 -17.94
N LEU A 76 -7.52 2.75 -18.58
CA LEU A 76 -8.58 2.02 -17.86
C LEU A 76 -8.05 0.74 -17.19
N GLU A 77 -7.19 -0.02 -17.87
CA GLU A 77 -6.49 -1.17 -17.28
C GLU A 77 -5.66 -0.75 -16.05
N ARG A 78 -4.96 0.38 -16.14
CA ARG A 78 -4.20 0.93 -15.02
C ARG A 78 -5.12 1.30 -13.86
N TYR A 79 -6.23 1.97 -14.11
CA TYR A 79 -7.16 2.37 -13.05
C TYR A 79 -7.79 1.18 -12.35
N VAL A 80 -8.18 0.14 -13.08
CA VAL A 80 -8.65 -1.11 -12.48
C VAL A 80 -7.59 -1.74 -11.58
N LYS A 81 -6.33 -1.75 -12.04
CA LYS A 81 -5.23 -2.37 -11.30
C LYS A 81 -4.80 -1.59 -10.07
N GLU A 82 -4.73 -0.26 -10.18
CA GLU A 82 -4.19 0.62 -9.13
C GLU A 82 -5.27 1.08 -8.13
N TYR A 83 -6.51 1.28 -8.61
CA TYR A 83 -7.58 1.91 -7.82
C TYR A 83 -8.82 1.03 -7.63
N ALA A 84 -8.97 -0.06 -8.40
CA ALA A 84 -10.16 -0.89 -8.37
C ALA A 84 -11.45 -0.03 -8.48
N ASN A 85 -12.42 -0.19 -7.58
CA ASN A 85 -13.68 0.56 -7.63
C ASN A 85 -13.52 2.08 -7.48
N ASP A 86 -12.41 2.55 -6.88
CA ASP A 86 -12.15 3.99 -6.76
C ASP A 86 -11.89 4.66 -8.12
N ALA A 87 -11.68 3.88 -9.19
CA ALA A 87 -11.66 4.38 -10.56
C ALA A 87 -12.92 5.19 -10.91
N TYR A 88 -14.10 4.78 -10.41
CA TYR A 88 -15.33 5.56 -10.61
C TYR A 88 -15.33 6.88 -9.86
N THR A 89 -14.69 6.94 -8.69
CA THR A 89 -14.53 8.18 -7.93
C THR A 89 -13.62 9.15 -8.66
N ILE A 90 -12.52 8.66 -9.25
CA ILE A 90 -11.60 9.46 -10.06
C ILE A 90 -12.28 9.99 -11.34
N LEU A 91 -13.13 9.17 -11.96
CA LEU A 91 -13.82 9.49 -13.21
C LEU A 91 -15.19 10.16 -13.01
N ALA A 92 -15.58 10.45 -11.76
CA ALA A 92 -16.86 11.07 -11.47
C ALA A 92 -16.95 12.46 -12.12
N GLY A 93 -17.93 12.65 -13.01
CA GLY A 93 -18.12 13.91 -13.72
C GLY A 93 -17.24 14.11 -14.95
N VAL A 94 -16.50 13.07 -15.38
CA VAL A 94 -15.74 13.07 -16.64
C VAL A 94 -16.63 12.56 -17.77
N TYR A 95 -16.98 13.43 -18.72
CA TYR A 95 -17.81 13.09 -19.88
C TYR A 95 -17.02 13.09 -21.19
N ASP A 96 -15.86 13.74 -21.22
CA ASP A 96 -14.90 13.69 -22.31
C ASP A 96 -13.43 13.76 -21.83
N ILE A 97 -12.49 13.80 -22.78
CA ILE A 97 -11.06 13.85 -22.47
C ILE A 97 -10.64 15.20 -21.87
N ASP A 98 -11.35 16.28 -22.18
CA ASP A 98 -11.03 17.62 -21.69
C ASP A 98 -11.43 17.75 -20.21
N ASP A 99 -12.47 17.04 -19.77
CA ASP A 99 -12.88 16.93 -18.36
C ASP A 99 -11.83 16.24 -17.46
N MET A 100 -10.89 15.47 -18.04
CA MET A 100 -9.75 14.91 -17.28
C MET A 100 -8.78 15.99 -16.79
N GLY A 101 -8.87 17.19 -17.39
CA GLY A 101 -8.01 18.33 -17.10
C GLY A 101 -6.59 18.18 -17.66
N SER A 102 -5.64 18.83 -17.00
CA SER A 102 -4.26 18.90 -17.49
C SER A 102 -3.58 17.53 -17.55
N SER A 103 -2.97 17.18 -18.69
CA SER A 103 -2.08 16.02 -18.79
C SER A 103 -0.67 16.36 -18.28
N PHE A 104 -0.15 15.50 -17.40
CA PHE A 104 1.24 15.53 -16.93
C PHE A 104 2.14 14.57 -17.72
N GLY A 105 1.56 13.80 -18.64
CA GLY A 105 2.24 12.75 -19.41
C GLY A 105 2.10 11.36 -18.79
N ALA A 106 2.51 10.34 -19.53
CA ALA A 106 2.33 8.93 -19.15
C ALA A 106 0.89 8.55 -18.76
N GLU A 107 -0.10 9.19 -19.39
CA GLU A 107 -1.53 9.02 -19.10
C GLU A 107 -1.92 9.38 -17.66
N ILE A 108 -1.22 10.36 -17.07
CA ILE A 108 -1.52 10.92 -15.75
C ILE A 108 -2.16 12.29 -15.96
N TYR A 109 -3.34 12.46 -15.36
CA TYR A 109 -4.23 13.60 -15.55
C TYR A 109 -4.56 14.28 -14.22
N GLN A 110 -5.10 15.49 -14.31
CA GLN A 110 -5.39 16.34 -13.16
C GLN A 110 -6.40 15.73 -12.19
N ASN A 111 -7.50 15.17 -12.68
CA ASN A 111 -8.51 14.53 -11.84
C ASN A 111 -7.95 13.41 -10.93
N GLU A 112 -7.04 12.61 -11.46
CA GLU A 112 -6.36 11.56 -10.69
C GLU A 112 -5.46 12.14 -9.60
N ILE A 113 -4.72 13.20 -9.92
CA ILE A 113 -3.88 13.89 -8.94
C ILE A 113 -4.73 14.51 -7.84
N ASP A 114 -5.85 15.15 -8.20
CA ASP A 114 -6.77 15.76 -7.25
C ASP A 114 -7.36 14.71 -6.30
N TYR A 115 -7.74 13.54 -6.83
CA TYR A 115 -8.18 12.40 -6.02
C TYR A 115 -7.10 11.95 -5.02
N LEU A 116 -5.85 11.79 -5.48
CA LEU A 116 -4.74 11.35 -4.63
C LEU A 116 -4.41 12.36 -3.52
N VAL A 117 -4.39 13.66 -3.85
CA VAL A 117 -4.14 14.75 -2.90
C VAL A 117 -5.27 14.83 -1.88
N HIS A 118 -6.53 14.73 -2.33
CA HIS A 118 -7.69 14.78 -1.45
C HIS A 118 -7.69 13.63 -0.43
N GLY A 119 -7.31 12.41 -0.84
CA GLY A 119 -7.21 11.26 0.05
C GLY A 119 -5.97 11.27 0.97
N ASN A 120 -4.98 12.13 0.72
CA ASN A 120 -3.70 12.13 1.45
C ASN A 120 -3.15 13.57 1.63
N PRO A 121 -3.87 14.44 2.37
CA PRO A 121 -3.54 15.86 2.46
C PRO A 121 -2.17 16.18 3.07
N ASP A 122 -1.61 15.26 3.88
CA ASP A 122 -0.32 15.45 4.54
C ASP A 122 0.88 15.00 3.69
N LEU A 123 0.64 14.39 2.53
CA LEU A 123 1.71 13.85 1.69
C LEU A 123 2.11 14.83 0.60
N SER A 124 3.42 14.96 0.41
CA SER A 124 3.96 15.63 -0.77
C SER A 124 3.67 14.81 -2.04
N ILE A 125 3.69 15.48 -3.18
CA ILE A 125 3.47 14.79 -4.46
C ILE A 125 4.56 13.77 -4.79
N GLU A 126 5.80 14.02 -4.40
CA GLU A 126 6.87 13.04 -4.53
C GLU A 126 6.54 11.77 -3.73
N GLU A 127 6.03 11.93 -2.50
CA GLU A 127 5.59 10.79 -1.71
C GLU A 127 4.36 10.10 -2.29
N LEU A 128 3.38 10.83 -2.82
CA LEU A 128 2.22 10.25 -3.50
C LEU A 128 2.63 9.39 -4.71
N ILE A 129 3.49 9.95 -5.55
CA ILE A 129 3.95 9.32 -6.79
C ILE A 129 4.81 8.07 -6.53
N TRP A 130 5.54 8.02 -5.41
CA TRP A 130 6.45 6.91 -5.09
C TRP A 130 5.89 5.90 -4.08
N ARG A 131 5.06 6.32 -3.12
CA ARG A 131 4.57 5.46 -2.03
C ARG A 131 3.17 4.90 -2.29
N LYS A 132 2.34 5.61 -3.06
CA LYS A 132 0.95 5.22 -3.32
C LYS A 132 0.73 4.68 -4.72
N THR A 133 1.55 5.08 -5.69
CA THR A 133 1.38 4.70 -7.09
C THR A 133 2.70 4.27 -7.74
N THR A 134 2.63 3.70 -8.94
CA THR A 134 3.82 3.36 -9.74
C THR A 134 4.22 4.49 -10.71
N MET A 135 3.59 5.66 -10.59
CA MET A 135 3.74 6.78 -11.53
C MET A 135 5.16 7.35 -11.57
N GLY A 136 5.91 7.27 -10.46
CA GLY A 136 7.26 7.84 -10.35
C GLY A 136 8.27 7.22 -11.30
N LEU A 137 8.01 5.98 -11.70
CA LEU A 137 8.82 5.24 -12.67
C LEU A 137 8.54 5.63 -14.12
N LYS A 138 7.37 6.25 -14.40
CA LYS A 138 6.91 6.56 -15.75
C LYS A 138 7.16 8.01 -16.14
N LEU A 139 7.15 8.92 -15.17
CA LEU A 139 7.34 10.35 -15.40
C LEU A 139 8.82 10.69 -15.56
N ASN A 140 9.14 11.53 -16.55
CA ASN A 140 10.46 12.15 -16.65
C ASN A 140 10.58 13.38 -15.72
N GLU A 141 11.79 13.90 -15.56
CA GLU A 141 12.07 15.02 -14.63
C GLU A 141 11.28 16.30 -14.96
N TYR A 142 11.05 16.61 -16.24
CA TYR A 142 10.25 17.76 -16.64
C TYR A 142 8.78 17.59 -16.23
N GLN A 143 8.23 16.38 -16.41
CA GLN A 143 6.86 16.08 -16.04
C GLN A 143 6.66 16.08 -14.52
N LYS A 144 7.63 15.57 -13.76
CA LYS A 144 7.65 15.66 -12.29
C LYS A 144 7.67 17.12 -11.84
N ALA A 145 8.48 17.98 -12.47
CA ALA A 145 8.51 19.40 -12.16
C ALA A 145 7.16 20.09 -12.46
N LYS A 146 6.53 19.78 -13.59
CA LYS A 146 5.19 20.30 -13.94
C LYS A 146 4.15 19.92 -12.88
N LEU A 147 4.19 18.68 -12.42
CA LEU A 147 3.28 18.15 -11.42
C LEU A 147 3.55 18.74 -10.03
N ASN A 148 4.81 18.93 -9.65
CA ASN A 148 5.21 19.69 -8.46
C ASN A 148 4.65 21.13 -8.47
N CYS A 149 4.74 21.85 -9.59
CA CYS A 149 4.20 23.21 -9.69
C CYS A 149 2.66 23.27 -9.59
N TYR A 150 1.95 22.18 -9.89
CA TYR A 150 0.48 22.17 -9.84
C TYR A 150 -0.06 22.13 -8.40
N ILE A 151 0.66 21.51 -7.47
CA ILE A 151 0.16 21.20 -6.11
C ILE A 151 0.64 22.21 -5.06
N GLN A 152 1.60 23.08 -5.41
CA GLN A 152 2.11 24.15 -4.54
C GLN A 152 1.05 25.19 -4.18
#